data_AF-A0A1L7W3V5-F1
#
_entry.id   AF-A0A1L7W3V5-F1
#
_cell.length_a   1.000
_cell.length_b   1.000
_cell.length_c   1.000
_cell.angle_alpha   90.00
_cell.angle_beta   90.00
_cell.angle_gamma   90.00
#
_symmetry.space_group_name_H-M   'P 1'
#
loop_
_entity.id
_entity.type
_entity.pdbx_description
1 polymer ?
#
loop_
_entity_poly.entity_id
_entity_poly.type
_entity_poly.pdbx_seq_one_letter_code
_entity_poly.pdbx_strand_id
1 'polypeptide(L)' 'MCCGRKDPTSKLSAIPPRSRTPNISSYTEDQKLRQDRIIYNMGWDNMSLSEKKQRAMAETFHDEIHKANDHGEW' A
#
# COMPACT_ATOMS: atom_id res chain seq x y z
N MET A 1 -10.23 40.92 14.56
CA MET A 1 -10.33 39.90 15.62
C MET A 1 -10.92 38.63 15.00
N CYS A 2 -10.34 37.48 15.34
CA CYS A 2 -10.28 36.25 14.52
C CYS A 2 -11.61 35.55 14.20
N CYS A 3 -11.67 35.04 12.97
CA CYS A 3 -12.66 34.10 12.46
C CYS A 3 -12.58 32.74 13.18
N GLY A 4 -13.76 32.15 13.38
CA GLY A 4 -13.98 30.96 14.20
C GLY A 4 -13.29 29.68 13.73
N ARG A 5 -13.01 28.81 14.71
CA ARG A 5 -12.75 27.39 14.50
C ARG A 5 -13.95 26.60 15.01
N LYS A 6 -14.77 26.12 14.09
CA LYS A 6 -15.48 24.86 14.27
C LYS A 6 -14.43 23.78 14.06
N ASP A 7 -14.14 23.00 15.07
CA ASP A 7 -13.46 21.72 14.89
C ASP A 7 -14.44 20.76 14.19
N PRO A 8 -14.16 20.26 12.99
CA PRO A 8 -14.59 18.93 12.67
C PRO A 8 -13.45 18.03 13.15
N THR A 9 -13.60 17.46 14.35
CA THR A 9 -12.97 16.18 14.64
C THR A 9 -13.58 15.17 13.69
N SER A 10 -13.13 15.21 12.44
CA SER A 10 -13.44 14.26 11.40
C SER A 10 -12.83 12.98 11.90
N LYS A 11 -13.67 12.13 12.48
CA LYS A 11 -13.35 10.75 12.76
C LYS A 11 -12.95 10.16 11.43
N LEU A 12 -11.65 10.14 11.15
CA LEU A 12 -11.03 9.30 10.14
C LEU A 12 -11.34 7.88 10.60
N SER A 13 -12.53 7.41 10.24
CA SER A 13 -12.87 6.02 10.20
C SER A 13 -11.93 5.46 9.13
N ALA A 14 -10.72 5.13 9.56
CA ALA A 14 -9.76 4.42 8.75
C ALA A 14 -10.44 3.09 8.45
N ILE A 15 -11.15 3.05 7.33
CA ILE A 15 -11.64 1.82 6.74
C ILE A 15 -10.38 0.96 6.66
N PRO A 16 -10.27 -0.13 7.44
CA PRO A 16 -9.09 -0.97 7.35
C PRO A 16 -8.97 -1.35 5.88
N PRO A 17 -7.79 -1.19 5.25
CA PRO A 17 -7.63 -1.55 3.85
C PRO A 17 -8.19 -2.96 3.74
N ARG A 18 -9.23 -3.14 2.92
CA ARG A 18 -9.84 -4.45 2.71
C ARG A 18 -8.67 -5.39 2.52
N SER A 19 -8.54 -6.37 3.43
CA SER A 19 -7.51 -7.40 3.36
C SER A 19 -7.80 -8.18 2.09
N ARG A 20 -7.35 -7.63 0.97
CA ARG A 20 -7.37 -8.24 -0.34
C ARG A 20 -6.35 -9.34 -0.16
N THR A 21 -6.83 -10.50 0.27
CA THR A 21 -5.98 -11.66 0.40
C THR A 21 -5.54 -11.93 -1.04
N PRO A 22 -4.29 -11.62 -1.42
CA PRO A 22 -3.99 -11.59 -2.82
C PRO A 22 -3.98 -13.04 -3.29
N ASN A 23 -4.78 -13.33 -4.30
CA ASN A 23 -4.72 -14.62 -4.93
C ASN A 23 -3.49 -14.63 -5.85
N ILE A 24 -2.37 -15.14 -5.35
CA ILE A 24 -1.08 -15.14 -6.04
C ILE A 24 -1.19 -15.82 -7.42
N SER A 25 -2.10 -16.79 -7.57
CA SER A 25 -2.33 -17.48 -8.85
C SER A 25 -2.99 -16.60 -9.92
N SER A 26 -3.58 -15.47 -9.53
CA SER A 26 -4.27 -14.54 -10.43
C SER A 26 -3.42 -13.37 -10.91
N TYR A 27 -2.19 -13.24 -10.43
CA TYR A 27 -1.31 -12.17 -10.88
C TYR A 27 -0.83 -12.39 -12.31
N THR A 28 -0.88 -11.33 -13.11
CA THR A 28 -0.21 -11.29 -14.41
C THR A 28 1.32 -11.36 -14.21
N GLU A 29 2.07 -11.76 -15.25
CA GLU A 29 3.54 -11.78 -15.18
C GLU A 29 4.11 -10.39 -14.87
N ASP A 30 3.54 -9.33 -15.43
CA ASP A 30 3.93 -7.94 -15.15
C ASP A 30 3.76 -7.59 -13.66
N GLN A 31 2.64 -7.97 -13.05
CA GLN A 31 2.40 -7.74 -11.62
C GLN A 31 3.43 -8.46 -10.75
N LYS A 32 3.77 -9.70 -11.10
CA LYS A 32 4.80 -10.47 -10.38
C LYS A 32 6.16 -9.79 -10.48
N LEU A 33 6.58 -9.38 -11.68
CA LEU A 33 7.85 -8.69 -11.89
C LEU A 33 7.94 -7.37 -11.11
N ARG A 34 6.86 -6.58 -11.07
CA ARG A 34 6.79 -5.35 -10.27
C ARG A 34 6.94 -5.64 -8.78
N GLN A 35 6.21 -6.62 -8.27
CA GLN A 35 6.28 -7.03 -6.86
C GLN A 35 7.68 -7.53 -6.49
N ASP A 36 8.27 -8.39 -7.31
CA ASP A 36 9.59 -8.95 -7.07
C ASP A 36 10.65 -7.84 -7.01
N ARG A 37 10.53 -6.82 -7.87
CA ARG A 37 11.41 -5.64 -7.85
C ARG A 37 11.24 -4.81 -6.57
N ILE A 38 10.02 -4.61 -6.11
CA ILE A 38 9.74 -3.90 -4.85
C ILE A 38 10.30 -4.68 -3.66
N ILE A 39 10.05 -6.00 -3.61
CA ILE A 39 10.54 -6.87 -2.54
C ILE A 39 12.06 -6.82 -2.44
N TYR A 40 12.75 -6.93 -3.59
CA TYR A 40 14.21 -6.82 -3.66
C TYR A 40 14.72 -5.45 -3.21
N ASN A 41 14.15 -4.37 -3.75
CA ASN A 41 14.59 -3.00 -3.41
C ASN A 41 14.37 -2.65 -1.94
N MET A 42 13.33 -3.20 -1.32
CA MET A 42 13.02 -2.98 0.10
C MET A 42 13.76 -3.95 1.04
N GLY A 43 14.50 -4.92 0.50
CA GLY A 43 15.18 -5.96 1.28
C GLY A 43 14.23 -6.89 2.03
N TRP A 44 12.98 -7.02 1.56
CA TRP A 44 11.96 -7.84 2.21
C TRP A 44 12.14 -9.34 1.97
N ASP A 45 12.88 -9.70 0.93
CA ASP A 45 13.37 -11.05 0.66
C ASP A 45 14.24 -11.60 1.81
N ASN A 46 15.01 -10.72 2.45
CA ASN A 46 15.88 -11.02 3.58
C ASN A 46 15.15 -10.98 4.94
N MET A 47 13.91 -10.48 4.96
CA MET A 47 13.07 -10.58 6.14
C MET A 47 12.48 -11.99 6.20
N SER A 48 12.48 -12.62 7.38
CA SER A 48 11.91 -13.94 7.63
C SER A 48 10.37 -13.95 7.53
N LEU A 49 9.85 -13.55 6.37
CA LEU A 49 8.45 -13.41 6.02
C LEU A 49 8.11 -14.46 4.96
N SER A 50 6.86 -14.90 4.94
CA SER A 50 6.40 -15.78 3.85
C SER A 50 6.31 -15.01 2.54
N GLU A 51 6.53 -15.69 1.41
CA GLU A 51 6.39 -15.11 0.08
C GLU A 51 5.03 -14.42 -0.11
N LYS A 52 3.95 -15.05 0.39
CA LYS A 52 2.61 -14.45 0.38
C LYS A 52 2.56 -13.11 1.10
N LYS A 53 3.24 -12.98 2.23
CA LYS A 53 3.30 -11.73 2.99
C LYS A 53 4.16 -10.69 2.28
N GLN A 54 5.30 -11.08 1.74
CA GLN A 54 6.16 -10.20 0.93
C GLN A 54 5.39 -9.61 -0.27
N ARG A 55 4.69 -10.46 -1.04
CA ARG A 55 3.87 -10.03 -2.19
C ARG A 55 2.71 -9.11 -1.79
N ALA A 56 2.01 -9.41 -0.70
CA ALA A 56 0.93 -8.57 -0.19
C ALA A 56 1.43 -7.16 0.22
N MET A 57 2.58 -7.10 0.87
CA MET A 57 3.21 -5.82 1.23
C MET A 57 3.65 -5.04 -0.02
N ALA A 58 4.18 -5.73 -1.04
CA ALA A 58 4.60 -5.09 -2.29
C ALA A 58 3.43 -4.51 -3.09
N GLU A 59 2.30 -5.23 -3.15
CA GLU A 59 1.06 -4.71 -3.75
C GLU A 59 0.56 -3.48 -2.98
N THR A 60 0.50 -3.56 -1.65
CA THR A 60 0.07 -2.43 -0.81
C THR A 60 0.96 -1.21 -1.01
N PHE A 61 2.28 -1.40 -1.04
CA PHE A 61 3.24 -0.33 -1.27
C PHE A 61 3.04 0.33 -2.64
N HIS A 62 2.90 -0.47 -3.69
CA HIS A 62 2.65 0.05 -5.04
C HIS A 62 1.36 0.88 -5.10
N ASP A 63 0.27 0.39 -4.50
CA ASP A 63 -1.02 1.08 -4.49
C ASP A 63 -0.95 2.40 -3.71
N GLU A 64 -0.25 2.44 -2.57
CA GLU A 64 -0.06 3.66 -1.78
C GLU A 64 0.77 4.71 -2.53
N ILE A 65 1.82 4.30 -3.25
CA ILE A 65 2.60 5.22 -4.11
C ILE A 65 1.74 5.76 -5.25
N HIS A 66 0.91 4.92 -5.87
CA HIS A 66 0.02 5.37 -6.94
C HIS A 66 -1.00 6.39 -6.43
N LYS A 67 -1.62 6.13 -5.26
CA LYS A 67 -2.52 7.09 -4.61
C LYS A 67 -1.81 8.40 -4.29
N ALA A 68 -0.60 8.36 -3.71
CA ALA A 68 0.14 9.57 -3.36
C ALA A 68 0.46 10.42 -4.60
N ASN A 69 0.84 9.78 -5.72
CA ASN A 69 1.03 10.45 -7.00
C ASN A 69 -0.27 11.07 -7.53
N ASP A 70 -1.39 10.34 -7.48
CA ASP A 70 -2.70 10.82 -7.94
C ASP A 70 -3.18 12.04 -7.13
N HIS A 71 -2.78 12.12 -5.86
CA HIS A 71 -3.11 13.21 -4.95
C HIS A 71 -2.10 14.39 -5.00
N GLY A 72 -1.01 14.27 -5.77
CA GLY A 72 0.04 15.30 -5.85
C GLY A 72 0.85 15.47 -4.56
N GLU A 73 0.91 14.42 -3.72
CA GLU A 73 1.60 14.41 -2.43
C GLU A 73 3.05 13.91 -2.53
N TRP A 74 3.59 13.82 -3.75
CA TRP A 74 4.90 13.25 -4.07
C TRP A 74 5.93 14.31 -4.48
#